data_AF-A0A7K3DDR7-F1
#
_entry.id   AF-A0A7K3DDR7-F1
#
_cell.length_a   1.000
_cell.length_b   1.000
_cell.length_c   1.000
_cell.angle_alpha   90.00
_cell.angle_beta   90.00
_cell.angle_gamma   90.00
#
_symmetry.space_group_name_H-M   'P 1'
#
loop_
_entity.id
_entity.type
_entity.pdbx_description
1 polymer ?
#
loop_
_entity_poly.entity_id
_entity_poly.type
_entity_poly.pdbx_seq_one_letter_code
_entity_poly.pdbx_strand_id
1 'polypeptide(L)'
;MENPSRRKVLSLGVALGVVGAGTATGAWAWPASASVAGTGTGTDPAYVWDDEVDRLLVSLIESGQVPAVNAAMASWVDNDDPLPAGLPPELSTYLRGVNRLPDWA
;
A
#
# COMPACT_ATOMS: atom_id res chain seq x y z
N MET A 1 45.46 30.44 8.64
CA MET A 1 44.02 30.10 8.57
C MET A 1 43.25 31.37 8.89
N GLU A 2 42.50 31.91 7.93
CA GLU A 2 41.65 33.09 8.19
C GLU A 2 40.56 32.73 9.20
N ASN A 3 40.42 33.58 10.21
CA ASN A 3 39.42 33.42 11.26
C ASN A 3 38.04 33.76 10.68
N PRO A 4 37.06 32.84 10.66
CA PRO A 4 35.78 33.10 10.04
C PRO A 4 35.05 34.24 10.78
N SER A 5 34.63 35.26 10.03
CA SER A 5 33.90 36.39 10.62
C SER A 5 32.54 35.94 11.15
N ARG A 6 32.07 36.55 12.24
CA ARG A 6 30.74 36.26 12.85
C ARG A 6 29.60 36.28 11.82
N ARG A 7 29.69 37.18 10.83
CA ARG A 7 28.74 37.26 9.72
C ARG A 7 28.77 35.99 8.84
N LYS A 8 29.95 35.47 8.51
CA LYS A 8 30.08 34.22 7.73
C LYS A 8 29.53 33.01 8.49
N VAL A 9 29.78 32.94 9.80
CA VAL A 9 29.23 31.87 10.67
C VAL A 9 27.70 31.95 10.73
N LEU A 10 27.13 33.14 10.90
CA LEU A 10 25.68 33.35 10.91
C LEU A 10 25.04 33.04 9.55
N SER A 11 25.65 33.48 8.44
CA SER A 11 25.15 33.17 7.10
C SER A 11 25.21 31.67 6.79
N LEU A 12 26.27 30.98 7.22
CA LEU A 12 26.37 29.52 7.09
C LEU A 12 25.33 28.80 7.96
N GLY A 13 25.09 29.28 9.18
CA GLY A 13 24.05 28.75 10.08
C GLY A 13 22.64 28.93 9.52
N VAL A 14 22.34 30.08 8.91
CA VAL A 14 21.06 30.32 8.21
C VAL A 14 20.93 29.40 7.00
N ALA A 15 21.98 29.26 6.19
CA ALA A 15 21.95 28.38 5.02
C ALA A 15 21.72 26.91 5.40
N LEU A 16 22.39 26.42 6.44
CA LEU A 16 22.21 25.05 6.95
C LEU A 16 20.84 24.86 7.64
N GLY A 17 20.35 25.88 8.35
CA GLY A 17 19.03 25.85 9.00
C GLY A 17 17.87 25.79 8.00
N VAL A 18 17.98 26.45 6.86
CA VAL A 18 16.99 26.38 5.77
C VAL A 18 16.95 24.99 5.13
N VAL A 19 18.10 24.31 5.02
CA VAL A 19 18.17 22.92 4.50
C VAL A 19 17.54 21.93 5.49
N GLY A 20 17.70 22.14 6.81
CA GLY A 20 17.14 21.26 7.84
C GLY A 20 15.65 21.46 8.13
N ALA A 21 15.09 22.64 7.83
CA ALA A 21 13.67 22.96 8.07
C ALA A 21 12.72 22.33 7.03
N GLY A 22 13.26 21.81 5.93
CA GLY A 22 12.55 20.87 5.07
C GLY A 22 12.53 19.51 5.75
N THR A 23 11.68 19.34 6.76
CA THR A 23 11.33 18.00 7.24
C THR A 23 10.80 17.24 6.03
N ALA A 24 11.64 16.36 5.46
CA ALA A 24 11.13 15.29 4.64
C ALA A 24 10.12 14.56 5.54
N THR A 25 8.82 14.78 5.31
CA THR A 25 7.79 13.81 5.67
C THR A 25 8.35 12.49 5.16
N GLY A 26 8.75 11.60 6.07
CA GLY A 26 9.72 10.54 5.80
C GLY A 26 9.42 9.85 4.50
N ALA A 27 10.06 10.28 3.42
CA ALA A 27 9.77 9.76 2.10
C ALA A 27 10.16 8.29 2.16
N TRP A 28 9.24 7.42 1.73
CA TRP A 28 9.49 6.00 1.70
C TRP A 28 10.85 5.72 1.09
N ALA A 29 11.77 5.22 1.91
CA ALA A 29 13.19 5.21 1.58
C ALA A 29 13.58 4.10 0.57
N TRP A 30 12.62 3.24 0.21
CA TRP A 30 12.89 2.08 -0.62
C TRP A 30 12.61 2.37 -2.10
N PRO A 31 13.63 2.30 -2.98
CA PRO A 31 13.47 2.64 -4.39
C PRO A 31 12.70 1.54 -5.14
N ALA A 32 11.79 1.93 -6.02
CA ALA A 32 11.00 0.98 -6.83
C ALA A 32 11.86 0.08 -7.73
N SER A 33 13.05 0.54 -8.13
CA SER A 33 14.02 -0.25 -8.90
C SER A 33 14.58 -1.47 -8.14
N ALA A 34 14.46 -1.47 -6.81
CA ALA A 34 14.85 -2.59 -5.97
C ALA A 34 13.67 -3.53 -5.63
N SER A 35 12.49 -3.30 -6.22
CA SER A 35 11.31 -4.14 -6.04
C SER A 35 11.26 -5.31 -7.02
N VAL A 36 10.39 -6.30 -6.76
CA VAL A 36 10.08 -7.38 -7.70
C VAL A 36 9.61 -6.83 -9.05
N ALA A 37 8.85 -5.73 -9.05
CA ALA A 37 8.41 -5.07 -10.27
C ALA A 37 9.56 -4.34 -11.00
N GLY A 38 10.67 -4.02 -10.32
CA GLY A 38 11.83 -3.32 -10.90
C GLY A 38 11.59 -1.88 -11.35
N THR A 39 10.37 -1.36 -11.19
CA THR A 39 9.93 -0.04 -11.62
C THR A 39 8.75 0.44 -10.77
N GLY A 40 8.43 1.74 -10.83
CA GLY A 40 7.32 2.35 -10.11
C GLY A 40 7.54 3.83 -9.82
N THR A 41 6.47 4.53 -9.46
CA THR A 41 6.49 5.98 -9.14
C THR A 41 7.09 6.29 -7.77
N GLY A 42 7.36 5.27 -6.95
CA GLY A 42 7.88 5.45 -5.60
C GLY A 42 6.84 6.02 -4.62
N THR A 43 5.55 5.77 -4.86
CA THR A 43 4.48 6.13 -3.93
C THR A 43 4.77 5.52 -2.56
N ASP A 44 4.61 6.31 -1.50
CA ASP A 44 4.81 5.84 -0.14
C ASP A 44 3.74 4.78 0.21
N PRO A 45 4.12 3.52 0.43
CA PRO A 45 3.18 2.44 0.69
C PRO A 45 2.44 2.61 2.02
N ALA A 46 2.89 3.49 2.92
CA ALA A 46 2.14 3.85 4.11
C ALA A 46 0.80 4.53 3.81
N TYR A 47 0.65 5.06 2.59
CA TYR A 47 -0.57 5.71 2.09
C TYR A 47 -1.15 4.98 0.86
N VAL A 48 -0.85 3.68 0.72
CA VAL A 48 -1.43 2.83 -0.33
C VAL A 48 -2.28 1.75 0.35
N TRP A 49 -3.51 1.61 -0.12
CA TRP A 49 -4.46 0.58 0.30
C TRP A 49 -4.91 -0.24 -0.91
N ASP A 50 -5.92 -1.10 -0.74
CA ASP A 50 -6.54 -1.86 -1.81
C ASP A 50 -7.90 -1.23 -2.14
N ASP A 51 -7.89 -0.22 -3.03
CA ASP A 51 -9.11 0.52 -3.40
C ASP A 51 -10.24 -0.38 -3.93
N GLU A 52 -9.91 -1.54 -4.52
CA GLU A 52 -10.91 -2.47 -5.06
C GLU A 52 -11.55 -3.28 -3.93
N VAL A 53 -10.73 -3.93 -3.09
CA VAL A 53 -11.23 -4.73 -1.95
C VAL A 53 -11.88 -3.86 -0.90
N ASP A 54 -11.34 -2.68 -0.62
CA ASP A 54 -11.86 -1.81 0.43
C ASP A 54 -13.30 -1.40 0.10
N ARG A 55 -13.58 -1.03 -1.15
CA ARG A 55 -14.95 -0.72 -1.61
C ARG A 55 -15.86 -1.93 -1.61
N LEU A 56 -15.34 -3.10 -2.02
CA LEU A 56 -16.09 -4.36 -1.95
C LEU A 56 -16.49 -4.71 -0.51
N LEU A 57 -15.56 -4.61 0.44
CA LEU A 57 -15.84 -4.91 1.84
C LEU A 57 -16.82 -3.92 2.46
N VAL A 58 -16.73 -2.62 2.12
CA VAL A 58 -17.74 -1.63 2.51
C VAL A 58 -19.13 -2.08 2.06
N SER A 59 -19.28 -2.43 0.77
CA SER A 59 -20.55 -2.94 0.21
C SER A 59 -21.08 -4.15 0.99
N LEU A 60 -20.23 -5.14 1.29
CA LEU A 60 -20.61 -6.34 2.03
C LEU A 60 -21.01 -6.07 3.49
N ILE A 61 -20.31 -5.15 4.16
CA ILE A 61 -20.58 -4.77 5.54
C ILE A 61 -21.90 -3.98 5.63
N GLU A 62 -22.05 -2.94 4.80
CA GLU A 62 -23.23 -2.07 4.83
C GLU A 62 -24.52 -2.81 4.43
N SER A 63 -24.40 -3.81 3.55
CA SER A 63 -25.52 -4.68 3.15
C SER A 63 -25.78 -5.84 4.13
N GLY A 64 -24.99 -5.97 5.19
CA GLY A 64 -25.15 -7.03 6.20
C GLY A 64 -24.87 -8.45 5.68
N GLN A 65 -24.12 -8.59 4.58
CA GLN A 65 -23.85 -9.88 3.94
C GLN A 65 -22.76 -10.70 4.64
N VAL A 66 -22.03 -10.12 5.59
CA VAL A 66 -20.90 -10.76 6.29
C VAL A 66 -21.22 -12.16 6.84
N PRO A 67 -22.34 -12.42 7.55
CA PRO A 67 -22.63 -13.76 8.05
C PRO A 67 -22.81 -14.81 6.94
N ALA A 68 -23.46 -14.45 5.84
CA ALA A 68 -23.67 -15.35 4.71
C ALA A 68 -22.36 -15.63 3.96
N VAL A 69 -21.53 -14.60 3.78
CA VAL A 69 -20.18 -14.74 3.21
C VAL A 69 -19.34 -15.68 4.06
N ASN A 70 -19.29 -15.47 5.37
CA ASN A 70 -18.54 -16.33 6.30
C ASN A 70 -19.01 -17.80 6.23
N ALA A 71 -20.33 -18.02 6.16
CA ALA A 71 -20.88 -19.36 6.05
C ALA A 71 -20.50 -20.05 4.73
N ALA A 72 -20.53 -19.33 3.61
CA ALA A 72 -20.12 -19.86 2.30
C ALA A 72 -18.61 -20.17 2.26
N MET A 73 -17.79 -19.24 2.76
CA MET A 73 -16.33 -19.37 2.77
C MET A 73 -15.82 -20.48 3.69
N ALA A 74 -16.60 -20.91 4.68
CA ALA A 74 -16.17 -21.94 5.65
C ALA A 74 -15.77 -23.28 5.00
N SER A 75 -16.25 -23.56 3.78
CA SER A 75 -15.92 -24.78 3.02
C SER A 75 -14.68 -24.66 2.14
N TRP A 76 -14.12 -23.46 1.99
CA TRP A 76 -13.01 -23.17 1.07
C TRP A 76 -11.70 -23.19 1.82
N VAL A 77 -10.99 -24.32 1.77
CA VAL A 77 -9.85 -24.58 2.68
C VAL A 77 -8.58 -25.00 1.94
N ASP A 78 -8.72 -25.58 0.74
CA ASP A 78 -7.60 -25.99 -0.10
C ASP A 78 -7.44 -25.06 -1.31
N ASN A 79 -6.19 -24.88 -1.78
CA ASN A 79 -5.88 -23.95 -2.87
C ASN A 79 -6.59 -24.29 -4.20
N ASP A 80 -6.83 -25.58 -4.44
CA ASP A 80 -7.49 -26.08 -5.66
C ASP A 80 -9.01 -26.24 -5.50
N ASP A 81 -9.57 -25.87 -4.34
CA ASP A 81 -11.01 -25.92 -4.15
C ASP A 81 -11.72 -24.95 -5.11
N PRO A 82 -12.87 -25.35 -5.70
CA PRO A 82 -13.68 -24.43 -6.47
C PRO A 82 -14.20 -23.29 -5.56
N LEU A 83 -14.42 -22.12 -6.15
CA LEU A 83 -15.03 -21.02 -5.42
C LEU A 83 -16.38 -21.43 -4.81
N PRO A 84 -16.63 -21.12 -3.53
CA PRO A 84 -17.86 -21.49 -2.86
C PRO A 84 -19.12 -20.99 -3.58
N ALA A 85 -20.12 -21.85 -3.63
CA ALA A 85 -21.46 -21.43 -3.98
C ALA A 85 -22.04 -20.51 -2.89
N GLY A 86 -22.93 -19.60 -3.27
CA GLY A 86 -23.61 -18.70 -2.32
C GLY A 86 -22.83 -17.43 -1.98
N LEU A 87 -21.64 -17.21 -2.55
CA LEU A 87 -20.97 -15.91 -2.46
C LEU A 87 -21.76 -14.84 -3.24
N PRO A 88 -21.78 -13.59 -2.74
CA PRO A 88 -22.29 -12.45 -3.50
C PRO A 88 -21.60 -12.35 -4.87
N PRO A 89 -22.32 -12.02 -5.97
CA PRO A 89 -21.77 -12.02 -7.32
C PRO A 89 -20.50 -11.16 -7.46
N GLU A 90 -20.46 -10.00 -6.80
CA GLU A 90 -19.33 -9.08 -6.81
C GLU A 90 -18.07 -9.73 -6.20
N LEU A 91 -18.19 -10.33 -5.01
CA LEU A 91 -17.11 -11.07 -4.36
C LEU A 91 -16.66 -12.28 -5.20
N SER A 92 -17.61 -13.02 -5.78
CA SER A 92 -17.28 -14.17 -6.63
C SER A 92 -16.52 -13.77 -7.91
N THR A 93 -16.77 -12.55 -8.41
CA THR A 93 -16.08 -12.01 -9.59
C THR A 93 -14.67 -11.57 -9.22
N TYR A 94 -14.54 -10.83 -8.11
CA TYR A 94 -13.26 -10.40 -7.57
C TYR A 94 -12.32 -11.60 -7.32
N LEU A 95 -12.80 -12.63 -6.61
CA LEU A 95 -11.99 -13.81 -6.28
C LEU A 95 -11.53 -14.61 -7.51
N ARG A 96 -12.31 -14.64 -8.61
CA ARG A 96 -11.84 -15.25 -9.88
C ARG A 96 -10.67 -14.50 -10.52
N GLY A 97 -10.58 -13.20 -10.24
CA GLY A 97 -9.49 -12.35 -10.69
C GLY A 97 -8.22 -12.57 -9.87
N VAL A 98 -8.35 -12.62 -8.54
CA VAL A 98 -7.20 -12.55 -7.62
C VAL A 98 -6.70 -13.89 -7.10
N ASN A 99 -7.48 -14.97 -7.19
CA ASN A 99 -7.03 -16.31 -6.79
C ASN A 99 -6.16 -16.94 -7.87
N ARG A 100 -5.01 -16.33 -8.15
CA ARG A 100 -4.05 -16.79 -9.15
C ARG A 100 -2.64 -16.54 -8.63
N LEU A 101 -1.74 -17.45 -8.96
CA LEU A 101 -0.33 -17.20 -8.77
C LEU A 101 0.14 -16.12 -9.75
N PRO A 102 1.08 -15.26 -9.34
CA PRO A 102 1.74 -14.37 -10.29
C PRO A 102 2.58 -15.19 -11.29
N ASP A 103 2.82 -14.65 -12.47
CA ASP A 103 3.56 -15.33 -13.54
C ASP A 103 5.02 -15.69 -13.18
N TRP A 104 5.55 -15.11 -12.10
CA TRP A 104 6.90 -15.36 -11.58
C TRP A 104 6.96 -16.38 -10.44
N ALA A 105 5.82 -16.98 -10.05
CA ALA A 105 5.76 -18.03 -9.03
C ALA A 105 6.44 -19.33 -9.45
#